data_AF-A0A7S2PLH1-F1
#
_entry.id   AF-A0A7S2PLH1-F1
#
_cell.length_a   1.000
_cell.length_b   1.000
_cell.length_c   1.000
_cell.angle_alpha   90.00
_cell.angle_beta   90.00
_cell.angle_gamma   90.00
#
_symmetry.space_group_name_H-M   'P 1'
#
loop_
_entity.id
_entity.type
_entity.pdbx_description
1 polymer ?
#
loop_
_entity_poly.entity_id
_entity_poly.type
_entity_poly.pdbx_seq_one_letter_code
_entity_poly.pdbx_strand_id
1 'polypeptide(L)'
;WSPIMTIESTLISILSLLSDPNPKDPLNLDVFEMSDSDFNWEAKEKTKVFAREAVDLVEFAVLAEAMEKMQLAEKTSKKDDDPYEDNNDDFYEYDDEDYEYEYDFDDEDGGEDGDEDGGED
;
A
#
# COMPACT_ATOMS: atom_id res chain seq x y z
N TRP A 1 -0.28 34.85 12.68
CA TRP A 1 -1.32 33.92 13.13
C TRP A 1 -2.61 34.70 13.36
N SER A 2 -3.73 34.23 12.84
CA SER A 2 -5.05 34.88 12.96
C SER A 2 -6.09 33.85 13.40
N PRO A 3 -7.11 34.21 14.20
CA PRO A 3 -8.14 33.28 14.65
C PRO A 3 -8.94 32.60 13.54
N ILE A 4 -8.92 33.17 12.32
CA ILE A 4 -9.60 32.60 11.15
C ILE A 4 -8.80 31.47 10.48
N MET A 5 -7.52 31.31 10.86
CA MET A 5 -6.62 30.36 10.22
C MET A 5 -6.99 28.94 10.63
N THR A 6 -7.24 28.10 9.64
CA THR A 6 -7.61 26.69 9.85
C THR A 6 -6.39 25.79 9.79
N ILE A 7 -6.51 24.58 10.32
CA ILE A 7 -5.48 23.54 10.19
C ILE A 7 -5.19 23.28 8.71
N GLU A 8 -6.23 23.17 7.88
CA GLU A 8 -6.09 23.00 6.43
C GLU A 8 -5.24 24.12 5.80
N SER A 9 -5.59 25.39 6.03
CA SER A 9 -4.81 26.52 5.49
C SER A 9 -3.36 26.54 5.98
N THR A 10 -3.12 26.06 7.20
CA THR A 10 -1.78 25.96 7.79
C THR A 10 -0.98 24.84 7.14
N LEU A 11 -1.58 23.66 6.96
CA LEU A 11 -0.95 22.52 6.29
C LEU A 11 -0.63 22.84 4.83
N ILE A 12 -1.54 23.51 4.12
CA ILE A 12 -1.28 23.98 2.76
C ILE A 12 -0.07 24.92 2.75
N SER A 13 0.00 25.89 3.67
CA SER A 13 1.15 26.78 3.77
C SER A 13 2.46 26.04 4.05
N ILE A 14 2.45 24.98 4.86
CA ILE A 14 3.62 24.15 5.13
C ILE A 14 4.04 23.39 3.87
N LEU A 15 3.10 22.77 3.15
CA LEU A 15 3.39 22.07 1.89
C LEU A 15 3.97 23.00 0.83
N SER A 16 3.43 24.21 0.72
CA SER A 16 3.98 25.24 -0.17
C SER A 16 5.41 25.60 0.21
N LEU A 17 5.71 25.81 1.51
CA LEU A 17 7.05 26.13 1.98
C LEU A 17 8.06 24.98 1.78
N LEU A 18 7.61 23.73 1.88
CA LEU A 18 8.45 22.56 1.58
C LEU A 18 8.75 22.42 0.09
N SER A 19 7.85 22.90 -0.77
CA SER A 19 8.03 22.86 -2.24
C SER A 19 8.85 24.04 -2.76
N ASP A 20 8.73 25.19 -2.10
CA ASP A 20 9.44 26.43 -2.43
C ASP A 20 9.93 27.10 -1.12
N PRO A 21 11.13 26.73 -0.64
CA PRO A 21 11.68 27.29 0.60
C PRO A 21 12.00 28.77 0.44
N ASN A 22 11.99 29.53 1.55
CA ASN A 22 12.31 30.96 1.51
C ASN A 22 13.82 31.19 1.75
N PRO A 23 14.64 31.49 0.71
CA PRO A 23 16.08 31.68 0.88
C PRO A 23 16.41 33.01 1.55
N LYS A 24 15.51 34.00 1.57
CA LYS A 24 15.80 35.34 2.12
C LYS A 24 15.76 35.38 3.65
N ASP A 25 15.09 34.41 4.26
CA ASP A 25 14.94 34.29 5.71
C ASP A 25 15.06 32.81 6.11
N PRO A 26 16.27 32.24 6.00
CA PRO A 26 16.49 30.82 6.27
C PRO A 26 16.44 30.56 7.77
N LEU A 27 15.75 29.50 8.17
CA LEU A 27 15.81 29.03 9.56
C LEU A 27 17.18 28.41 9.89
N ASN A 28 17.78 27.70 8.93
CA ASN A 28 19.07 27.06 9.06
C ASN A 28 20.10 27.74 8.14
N LEU A 29 21.10 28.38 8.74
CA LEU A 29 22.15 29.11 8.04
C LEU A 29 23.09 28.20 7.24
N ASP A 30 23.31 26.96 7.71
CA ASP A 30 24.19 26.01 7.02
C ASP A 30 23.62 25.62 5.65
N VAL A 31 22.29 25.58 5.56
CA VAL A 31 21.55 25.27 4.33
C VAL A 31 21.48 26.49 3.40
N PHE A 32 21.50 27.70 3.97
CA PHE A 32 21.45 28.94 3.20
C PHE A 32 22.71 29.17 2.35
N GLU A 33 23.87 28.74 2.83
CA GLU A 33 25.14 28.89 2.10
C GLU A 33 25.31 27.84 0.98
N MET A 34 24.42 26.85 0.91
CA MET A 34 24.47 25.81 -0.13
C MET A 34 23.99 26.33 -1.48
N SER A 35 24.54 25.75 -2.55
CA SER A 35 23.98 25.96 -3.89
C SER A 35 22.62 25.25 -4.02
N ASP A 36 21.75 25.72 -4.91
CA ASP A 36 20.46 25.08 -5.18
C ASP A 36 20.60 23.59 -5.56
N SER A 37 21.69 23.23 -6.25
CA SER A 37 21.97 21.84 -6.64
C SER A 37 22.30 20.97 -5.42
N ASP A 38 23.18 21.45 -4.55
CA ASP A 38 23.60 20.73 -3.35
C ASP A 38 22.44 20.60 -2.37
N PHE A 39 21.66 21.69 -2.20
CA PHE A 39 20.45 21.70 -1.40
C PHE A 39 19.45 20.64 -1.88
N ASN A 40 19.12 20.63 -3.18
CA ASN A 40 18.15 19.68 -3.73
C ASN A 40 18.61 18.23 -3.60
N TRP A 41 19.91 17.98 -3.80
CA TRP A 41 20.48 16.65 -3.61
C TRP A 41 20.40 16.20 -2.16
N GLU A 42 20.83 17.04 -1.22
CA GLU A 42 20.82 16.70 0.21
C GLU A 42 19.40 16.55 0.76
N ALA A 43 18.49 17.45 0.37
CA ALA A 43 17.07 17.37 0.71
C ALA A 43 16.45 16.06 0.23
N LYS A 44 16.79 15.61 -0.99
CA LYS A 44 16.33 14.33 -1.53
C LYS A 44 16.86 13.14 -0.72
N GLU A 45 18.15 13.11 -0.41
CA GLU A 45 18.73 12.00 0.36
C GLU A 45 18.18 11.95 1.78
N LYS A 46 18.04 13.10 2.45
CA LYS A 46 17.41 13.17 3.78
C LYS A 46 15.95 12.75 3.75
N THR A 47 15.18 13.17 2.74
CA THR A 47 13.77 12.78 2.60
C THR A 47 13.61 11.27 2.52
N LYS A 48 14.48 10.57 1.77
CA LYS A 48 14.42 9.10 1.68
C LYS A 48 14.56 8.41 3.03
N VAL A 49 15.39 8.95 3.92
CA VAL A 49 15.66 8.35 5.23
C VAL A 49 14.51 8.66 6.19
N PHE A 50 14.15 9.94 6.34
CA PHE A 50 13.24 10.37 7.41
C PHE A 50 11.77 10.30 7.04
N ALA A 51 11.40 10.60 5.79
CA ALA A 51 9.99 10.58 5.40
C ALA A 51 9.47 9.15 5.27
N ARG A 52 10.33 8.19 4.92
CA ARG A 52 9.94 6.78 4.81
C ARG A 52 9.69 6.14 6.16
N GLU A 53 10.53 6.42 7.16
CA GLU A 53 10.31 5.96 8.53
C GLU A 53 8.95 6.42 9.07
N ALA A 54 8.54 7.65 8.76
CA ALA A 54 7.22 8.17 9.14
C ALA A 54 6.06 7.43 8.44
N VAL A 55 6.24 6.98 7.19
CA VAL A 55 5.24 6.20 6.45
C VAL A 55 5.12 4.78 7.00
N ASP A 56 6.25 4.13 7.32
CA ASP A 56 6.28 2.78 7.88
C ASP A 56 5.54 2.70 9.24
N LEU A 57 5.62 3.77 10.05
CA LEU A 57 4.86 3.88 11.30
C LEU A 57 3.35 4.03 11.07
N VAL A 58 2.93 4.70 9.99
CA VAL A 58 1.52 4.83 9.62
C VAL A 58 0.98 3.51 9.07
N GLU A 59 1.74 2.80 8.24
CA GLU A 59 1.37 1.46 7.77
C GLU A 59 1.22 0.49 8.95
N PHE A 60 2.12 0.53 9.93
CA PHE A 60 2.02 -0.29 11.13
C PHE A 60 0.77 0.05 11.97
N ALA A 61 0.43 1.33 12.09
CA ALA A 61 -0.78 1.76 12.80
C ALA A 61 -2.07 1.28 12.10
N VAL A 62 -2.12 1.38 10.77
CA VAL A 62 -3.26 0.89 9.97
C VAL A 62 -3.38 -0.64 10.05
N LEU A 63 -2.26 -1.36 10.02
CA LEU A 63 -2.24 -2.81 10.22
C LEU A 63 -2.75 -3.19 11.62
N ALA A 64 -2.33 -2.48 12.66
CA ALA A 64 -2.77 -2.73 14.03
C ALA A 64 -4.29 -2.53 14.18
N GLU A 65 -4.85 -1.47 13.60
CA GLU A 65 -6.30 -1.25 13.58
C GLU A 65 -7.06 -2.35 12.83
N ALA A 66 -6.50 -2.86 11.72
CA ALA A 66 -7.10 -3.95 10.95
C ALA A 66 -7.08 -5.28 11.72
N MET A 67 -5.98 -5.58 12.43
CA MET A 67 -5.85 -6.77 13.27
C MET A 67 -6.84 -6.75 14.44
N GLU A 68 -7.04 -5.59 15.09
CA GLU A 68 -8.02 -5.44 16.17
C GLU A 68 -9.46 -5.73 15.69
N LYS A 69 -9.81 -5.21 14.50
CA LYS A 69 -11.13 -5.46 13.88
C LYS A 69 -11.35 -6.93 13.53
N MET A 70 -10.32 -7.64 13.03
CA MET A 70 -10.42 -9.08 12.74
C MET A 70 -10.64 -9.92 14.02
N GLN A 71 -9.92 -9.61 15.10
CA GLN A 71 -10.10 -10.32 16.37
C GLN A 71 -11.48 -10.08 17.00
N LEU A 72 -12.09 -8.92 16.75
CA LEU A 72 -13.45 -8.63 17.19
C LEU A 72 -14.49 -9.40 16.35
N ALA A 73 -14.30 -9.46 15.03
CA ALA A 73 -15.19 -10.20 14.12
C ALA A 73 -15.22 -11.70 14.41
N GLU A 74 -14.06 -12.30 14.74
CA GLU A 74 -13.95 -13.72 15.09
C GLU A 74 -14.71 -14.04 16.39
N LYS A 75 -14.66 -13.13 17.38
CA LYS A 75 -15.40 -13.28 18.65
C LYS A 75 -16.91 -13.17 18.47
N THR A 76 -17.37 -12.45 17.45
CA THR A 76 -18.80 -12.31 17.13
C THR A 76 -19.34 -13.44 16.24
N SER A 77 -18.48 -14.29 15.66
CA SER A 77 -18.88 -15.36 14.74
C SER A 77 -19.35 -16.65 15.43
N LYS A 78 -19.22 -16.79 16.76
CA LYS A 78 -19.74 -17.94 17.51
C LYS A 78 -21.03 -17.60 18.25
N LYS A 79 -22.09 -17.29 17.49
CA LYS A 79 -23.45 -17.22 18.04
C LYS A 79 -24.53 -17.23 16.97
N ASP A 80 -24.49 -18.22 16.09
CA ASP A 80 -25.73 -18.75 15.53
C ASP A 80 -25.90 -20.13 16.14
N ASP A 81 -26.88 -20.24 17.03
CA ASP A 81 -27.38 -21.49 17.58
C ASP A 81 -27.86 -22.35 16.39
N ASP A 82 -27.17 -23.45 16.09
CA ASP A 82 -27.71 -24.50 15.24
C ASP A 82 -28.87 -25.17 15.99
N PRO A 83 -30.14 -25.07 15.52
CA PRO A 83 -31.27 -25.69 16.19
C PRO A 83 -31.38 -27.20 15.95
N TYR A 84 -30.44 -27.82 15.25
CA TYR A 84 -30.39 -29.27 14.99
C TYR A 84 -29.12 -29.91 15.54
N GLU A 85 -28.85 -29.73 16.84
CA GLU A 85 -28.22 -30.83 17.59
C GLU A 85 -29.29 -31.93 17.82
N ASP A 86 -29.51 -32.77 16.80
CA ASP A 86 -30.10 -34.09 17.00
C ASP A 86 -29.01 -35.15 16.90
N ASN A 87 -28.95 -35.99 17.94
CA ASN A 87 -27.97 -37.04 18.05
C ASN A 87 -28.21 -38.05 16.93
N ASN A 88 -27.23 -38.22 16.05
CA ASN A 88 -27.07 -39.47 15.35
C ASN A 88 -25.58 -39.81 15.22
N ASP A 89 -25.16 -40.68 16.14
CA ASP A 89 -24.05 -41.61 15.93
C ASP A 89 -24.38 -42.48 14.72
N ASP A 90 -24.14 -42.01 13.50
CA ASP A 90 -24.09 -42.86 12.32
C ASP A 90 -22.83 -42.51 11.51
N PHE A 91 -21.78 -43.21 11.93
CA PHE A 91 -20.62 -43.60 11.14
C PHE A 91 -21.01 -43.92 9.69
N TYR A 92 -20.64 -43.04 8.77
CA TYR A 92 -20.45 -43.37 7.37
C TYR A 92 -19.04 -42.96 6.96
N GLU A 93 -18.12 -43.90 7.11
CA GLU A 93 -16.85 -43.93 6.41
C GLU A 93 -17.17 -44.08 4.92
N TYR A 94 -17.15 -42.96 4.18
CA TYR A 94 -17.14 -43.02 2.72
C TYR A 94 -15.69 -43.11 2.26
N ASP A 95 -15.39 -44.33 1.81
CA ASP A 95 -14.23 -44.82 1.08
C ASP A 95 -13.63 -43.77 0.13
N ASP A 96 -12.32 -43.59 0.24
CA ASP A 96 -11.46 -42.92 -0.74
C ASP A 96 -11.50 -43.70 -2.06
N GLU A 97 -12.23 -43.21 -3.08
CA GLU A 97 -12.00 -43.64 -4.46
C GLU A 97 -12.03 -42.45 -5.44
N ASP A 98 -10.81 -42.03 -5.79
CA ASP A 98 -10.30 -41.64 -7.11
C ASP A 98 -11.23 -40.94 -8.10
N TYR A 99 -10.96 -39.65 -8.34
CA TYR A 99 -11.14 -39.05 -9.66
C TYR A 99 -9.94 -38.16 -10.01
N GLU A 100 -8.90 -38.76 -10.60
CA GLU A 100 -7.92 -38.03 -11.41
C GLU A 100 -8.62 -37.49 -12.66
N TYR A 101 -8.71 -36.16 -12.78
CA TYR A 101 -8.99 -35.52 -14.07
C TYR A 101 -7.67 -35.12 -14.70
N GLU A 102 -7.15 -35.97 -15.59
CA GLU A 102 -6.14 -35.56 -16.58
C GLU A 102 -6.83 -34.64 -17.60
N TYR A 103 -6.45 -33.36 -17.61
CA TYR A 103 -6.76 -32.48 -18.73
C TYR A 103 -5.60 -32.56 -19.73
N ASP A 104 -5.78 -33.41 -20.74
CA ASP A 104 -5.07 -33.31 -22.01
C ASP A 104 -5.61 -32.09 -22.76
N PHE A 105 -4.79 -31.07 -22.92
CA PHE A 105 -5.02 -30.04 -23.93
C PHE A 105 -3.87 -30.09 -24.94
N ASP A 106 -4.08 -30.92 -25.96
CA ASP A 106 -3.27 -31.01 -27.16
C ASP A 106 -3.31 -29.71 -27.97
N ASP A 107 -2.16 -29.42 -28.59
CA ASP A 107 -1.81 -28.31 -29.46
C ASP A 107 -2.75 -28.11 -30.65
N GLU A 108 -3.01 -26.84 -31.04
CA GLU A 108 -3.02 -26.49 -32.47
C GLU A 108 -2.71 -24.99 -32.71
N ASP A 109 -1.45 -24.79 -33.08
CA ASP A 109 -0.84 -23.89 -34.07
C ASP A 109 -1.70 -22.88 -34.85
N GLY A 110 -1.08 -21.73 -35.17
CA GLY A 110 -1.64 -20.77 -36.13
C GLY A 110 -1.01 -19.37 -36.05
N GLY A 111 0.24 -19.23 -36.50
CA GLY A 111 0.91 -17.94 -36.68
C GLY A 111 0.35 -17.13 -37.85
N GLU A 112 0.70 -15.84 -37.91
CA GLU A 112 1.04 -15.16 -39.16
C GLU A 112 1.80 -13.85 -38.88
N ASP A 113 2.77 -13.64 -39.77
CA ASP A 113 3.82 -12.62 -39.78
C ASP A 113 3.32 -11.21 -40.17
N GLY A 114 4.16 -10.20 -39.94
CA GLY A 114 3.94 -8.85 -40.45
C GLY A 114 5.08 -7.88 -40.12
N ASP A 115 6.19 -8.05 -40.84
CA ASP A 115 7.34 -7.13 -40.91
C ASP A 115 7.01 -5.78 -41.60
N GLU A 116 8.02 -4.90 -41.51
CA GLU A 116 8.37 -3.72 -42.34
C GLU A 116 8.21 -2.35 -41.67
N ASP A 117 9.32 -1.73 -41.23
CA ASP A 117 10.30 -0.91 -42.00
C ASP A 117 9.86 0.57 -41.96
N GLY A 118 10.59 1.55 -41.42
CA GLY A 118 11.93 1.98 -41.78
C GLY A 118 11.84 3.47 -42.15
N GLY A 119 12.83 4.30 -41.78
CA GLY A 119 12.88 5.68 -42.25
C GLY A 119 13.61 6.66 -41.33
N GLU A 120 14.93 6.73 -41.50
CA GLU A 120 15.80 7.82 -41.08
C GLU A 120 15.55 9.09 -41.92
N ASP A 121 15.78 10.27 -41.31
CA ASP A 121 16.35 11.48 -41.95
C ASP A 121 16.99 12.37 -40.87
#